data_AF-A0A5C3MYY9-F1
#
_entry.id   AF-A0A5C3MYY9-F1
#
_cell.length_a   1.000
_cell.length_b   1.000
_cell.length_c   1.000
_cell.angle_alpha   90.00
_cell.angle_beta   90.00
_cell.angle_gamma   90.00
#
_symmetry.space_group_name_H-M   'P 1'
#
loop_
_entity.id
_entity.type
_entity.pdbx_description
1 polymer ?
#
loop_
_entity_poly.entity_id
_entity_poly.type
_entity_poly.pdbx_seq_one_letter_code
_entity_poly.pdbx_strand_id
1 'polypeptide(L)'
;MPEVHPNPRSDVKPGEHSGIPHPPPEDDPGQHTELQKPWPDTGWRGEPNIPSQKGGDTEKDFMNKPPYFWKSEGDKFEAHYTSQCWCGNVVFEFHGNPLDAKHCHCRQCQSLHGAPFQWAVIFPKASHSTCHSLKNEQNSLHFFSTELRKGGHYVPCKVSCDQCRSPLFDEGRNTVLAYPGSFKFKDRKVPLDFQPSAHIFYSERVLEIPDGIPKWEGHKGTSKLLQELTDQEG
;
A
#
# COMPACT_ATOMS: atom_id res chain seq x y z
N MET A 1 -37.81 9.51 9.98
CA MET A 1 -36.66 8.68 9.54
C MET A 1 -35.64 8.73 10.66
N PRO A 2 -35.02 7.62 11.07
CA PRO A 2 -33.94 7.69 12.05
C PRO A 2 -32.81 8.57 11.48
N GLU A 3 -32.32 9.53 12.27
CA GLU A 3 -31.23 10.42 11.89
C GLU A 3 -29.97 9.57 11.64
N VAL A 4 -29.55 9.47 10.36
CA VAL A 4 -28.38 8.69 9.92
C VAL A 4 -27.09 9.53 9.90
N HIS A 5 -27.18 10.80 10.31
CA HIS A 5 -26.04 11.72 10.32
C HIS A 5 -25.49 11.85 11.75
N PRO A 6 -24.19 11.56 11.97
CA PRO A 6 -23.56 11.85 13.25
C PRO A 6 -23.66 13.34 13.56
N ASN A 7 -24.14 13.67 14.76
CA ASN A 7 -24.37 15.05 15.20
C ASN A 7 -23.00 15.76 15.40
N PRO A 8 -22.67 16.78 14.58
CA PRO A 8 -21.35 17.45 14.63
C PRO A 8 -21.14 18.29 15.90
N ARG A 9 -22.18 18.44 16.75
CA ARG A 9 -22.13 19.20 18.02
C ARG A 9 -22.13 18.29 19.26
N SER A 10 -21.92 16.98 19.12
CA SER A 10 -21.77 16.14 20.31
C SER A 10 -20.48 16.52 21.05
N ASP A 11 -20.61 16.92 22.31
CA ASP A 11 -19.47 17.15 23.20
C ASP A 11 -18.53 15.93 23.15
N VAL A 12 -17.27 16.17 22.78
CA VAL A 12 -16.21 15.17 22.85
C VAL A 12 -15.99 14.86 24.33
N LYS A 13 -16.70 13.86 24.85
CA LYS A 13 -16.49 13.38 26.21
C LYS A 13 -15.27 12.46 26.20
N PRO A 14 -14.26 12.69 27.05
CA PRO A 14 -13.25 11.68 27.33
C PRO A 14 -13.92 10.51 28.05
N GLY A 15 -14.50 9.60 27.27
CA GLY A 15 -14.97 8.30 27.74
C GLY A 15 -13.89 7.26 27.48
N GLU A 16 -13.97 6.12 28.18
CA GLU A 16 -13.12 4.94 27.98
C GLU A 16 -13.09 4.41 26.53
N HIS A 17 -13.93 4.93 25.63
CA HIS A 17 -14.12 4.44 24.27
C HIS A 17 -13.87 5.42 23.13
N SER A 18 -13.43 6.66 23.37
CA SER A 18 -12.77 7.48 22.34
C SER A 18 -12.18 8.76 22.93
N GLY A 19 -10.96 8.70 23.44
CA GLY A 19 -10.01 9.75 23.10
C GLY A 19 -9.47 9.39 21.72
N ILE A 20 -9.40 10.32 20.76
CA ILE A 20 -8.65 10.09 19.52
C ILE A 20 -7.19 9.96 19.98
N PRO A 21 -6.63 8.74 20.06
CA PRO A 21 -5.25 8.60 20.43
C PRO A 21 -4.50 8.95 19.15
N HIS A 22 -3.86 10.12 19.13
CA HIS A 22 -2.74 10.29 18.21
C HIS A 22 -1.77 9.13 18.42
N PRO A 23 -1.04 8.67 17.39
CA PRO A 23 0.12 7.83 17.63
C PRO A 23 0.92 8.52 18.76
N PRO A 24 1.32 7.79 19.82
CA PRO A 24 2.25 8.33 20.80
C PRO A 24 3.39 9.05 20.07
N PRO A 25 3.95 10.16 20.58
CA PRO A 25 5.02 10.88 19.89
C PRO A 25 6.17 9.99 19.39
N GLU A 26 6.45 8.90 20.11
CA GLU A 26 7.40 7.85 19.75
C GLU A 26 7.01 6.98 18.54
N ASP A 27 5.73 6.94 18.18
CA ASP A 27 5.15 6.24 17.03
C ASP A 27 4.82 7.21 15.87
N ASP A 28 5.18 8.50 15.97
CA ASP A 28 5.00 9.50 14.91
C ASP A 28 5.90 9.17 13.71
N PRO A 29 5.35 8.74 12.56
CA PRO A 29 6.15 8.41 11.38
C PRO A 29 6.91 9.61 10.80
N GLY A 30 6.52 10.84 11.19
CA GLY A 30 7.25 12.07 10.87
C GLY A 30 8.53 12.28 11.68
N GLN A 31 8.67 11.63 12.84
CA GLN A 31 9.85 11.70 13.71
C GLN A 31 10.88 10.60 13.40
N HIS A 32 10.47 9.52 12.75
CA HIS A 32 11.37 8.49 12.22
C HIS A 32 12.12 8.99 10.98
N THR A 33 13.10 9.86 11.20
CA THR A 33 14.05 10.34 10.17
C THR A 33 15.03 9.24 9.71
N GLU A 34 14.99 8.05 10.32
CA GLU A 34 15.82 6.89 9.99
C GLU A 34 15.29 6.02 8.82
N LEU A 35 14.39 6.54 7.97
CA LEU A 35 13.89 5.82 6.78
C LEU A 35 14.96 5.58 5.69
N GLN A 36 16.23 5.90 5.95
CA GLN A 36 17.37 5.44 5.16
C GLN A 36 18.03 4.22 5.83
N LYS A 37 17.26 3.21 6.24
CA LYS A 37 17.87 1.89 6.44
C LYS A 37 18.48 1.46 5.10
N PRO A 38 19.77 1.09 5.05
CA PRO A 38 20.37 0.61 3.83
C PRO A 38 19.53 -0.53 3.29
N TRP A 39 19.33 -0.54 1.97
CA TRP A 39 18.53 -1.57 1.35
C TRP A 39 19.09 -2.96 1.72
N PRO A 40 18.24 -3.91 2.16
CA PRO A 40 18.72 -5.24 2.52
C PRO A 40 19.29 -5.90 1.26
N ASP A 41 20.44 -6.57 1.41
CA ASP A 41 20.96 -7.41 0.33
C ASP A 41 20.07 -8.65 0.21
N THR A 42 19.14 -8.62 -0.73
CA THR A 42 18.21 -9.71 -0.98
C THR A 42 18.83 -10.85 -1.79
N GLY A 43 20.10 -10.77 -2.16
CA GLY A 43 20.74 -11.69 -3.09
C GLY A 43 20.38 -11.43 -4.56
N TRP A 44 19.59 -10.40 -4.86
CA TRP A 44 19.32 -10.01 -6.25
C TRP A 44 20.55 -9.32 -6.87
N ARG A 45 20.85 -9.64 -8.13
CA ARG A 45 22.06 -9.17 -8.84
C ARG A 45 21.78 -8.55 -10.21
N GLY A 46 20.56 -8.11 -10.46
CA GLY A 46 20.20 -7.57 -11.78
C GLY A 46 19.51 -8.56 -12.70
N GLU A 47 19.55 -9.86 -12.41
CA GLU A 47 18.99 -10.89 -13.30
C GLU A 47 17.85 -11.70 -12.63
N PRO A 48 16.69 -11.85 -13.31
CA PRO A 48 16.37 -11.20 -14.58
C PRO A 48 16.17 -9.68 -14.40
N ASN A 49 16.51 -8.91 -15.44
CA ASN A 49 16.35 -7.46 -15.45
C ASN A 49 14.91 -7.05 -15.10
N ILE A 50 14.76 -5.95 -14.36
CA ILE A 50 13.45 -5.45 -13.92
C ILE A 50 12.63 -5.11 -15.19
N PRO A 51 11.57 -5.86 -15.48
CA PRO A 51 10.81 -5.72 -16.73
C PRO A 51 10.09 -4.39 -16.79
N SER A 52 9.43 -4.06 -15.70
CA SER A 52 8.28 -3.17 -15.70
C SER A 52 8.68 -1.68 -15.64
N GLN A 53 9.72 -1.29 -16.36
CA GLN A 53 10.03 0.13 -16.59
C GLN A 53 9.07 0.73 -17.63
N LYS A 54 8.77 -0.01 -18.69
CA LYS A 54 7.90 0.45 -19.79
C LYS A 54 6.49 -0.15 -19.75
N GLY A 55 6.32 -1.39 -19.25
CA GLY A 55 5.02 -2.05 -19.08
C GLY A 55 4.31 -2.39 -20.40
N GLY A 56 3.50 -3.44 -20.39
CA GLY A 56 2.56 -3.73 -21.48
C GLY A 56 2.77 -5.04 -22.23
N ASP A 57 1.86 -5.28 -23.17
CA ASP A 57 1.71 -6.46 -24.06
C ASP A 57 3.00 -6.84 -24.83
N THR A 58 4.01 -5.97 -24.80
CA THR A 58 5.34 -6.18 -25.37
C THR A 58 6.20 -7.14 -24.55
N GLU A 59 5.96 -7.27 -23.24
CA GLU A 59 6.78 -8.09 -22.34
C GLU A 59 6.04 -9.36 -21.91
N LYS A 60 6.00 -10.35 -22.80
CA LYS A 60 5.26 -11.60 -22.58
C LYS A 60 5.79 -12.45 -21.41
N ASP A 61 7.01 -12.20 -20.95
CA ASP A 61 7.71 -12.95 -19.92
C ASP A 61 7.73 -12.24 -18.55
N PHE A 62 6.91 -11.20 -18.34
CA PHE A 62 6.87 -10.42 -17.09
C PHE A 62 6.68 -11.28 -15.83
N MET A 63 5.97 -12.40 -15.93
CA MET A 63 5.75 -13.35 -14.83
C MET A 63 7.04 -14.04 -14.35
N ASN A 64 8.08 -14.08 -15.19
CA ASN A 64 9.38 -14.68 -14.86
C ASN A 64 10.35 -13.66 -14.24
N LYS A 65 9.83 -12.54 -13.74
CA LYS A 65 10.62 -11.39 -13.33
C LYS A 65 10.03 -10.72 -12.08
N PRO A 66 10.76 -9.86 -11.36
CA PRO A 66 10.25 -9.15 -10.19
C PRO A 66 8.99 -8.31 -10.50
N PRO A 67 7.96 -8.30 -9.62
CA PRO A 67 7.90 -8.93 -8.29
C PRO A 67 7.33 -10.36 -8.30
N TYR A 68 7.23 -11.03 -9.45
CA TYR A 68 6.62 -12.36 -9.55
C TYR A 68 7.64 -13.46 -9.32
N PHE A 69 8.74 -13.45 -10.06
CA PHE A 69 9.77 -14.47 -9.98
C PHE A 69 11.17 -13.88 -10.09
N TRP A 70 12.06 -14.34 -9.22
CA TRP A 70 13.51 -14.15 -9.28
C TRP A 70 14.14 -15.12 -8.26
N LYS A 71 15.48 -15.24 -8.26
CA LYS A 71 16.19 -16.08 -7.31
C LYS A 71 17.15 -15.25 -6.48
N SER A 72 17.19 -15.55 -5.18
CA SER A 72 18.17 -14.98 -4.27
C SER A 72 19.50 -15.71 -4.41
N GLU A 73 20.58 -14.99 -4.73
CA GLU A 73 21.92 -15.55 -4.70
C GLU A 73 22.41 -15.69 -3.26
N GLY A 74 22.82 -16.90 -2.90
CA GLY A 74 23.33 -17.21 -1.56
C GLY A 74 22.24 -17.24 -0.49
N ASP A 75 20.97 -17.48 -0.88
CA ASP A 75 19.81 -17.63 0.01
C ASP A 75 19.66 -16.46 1.01
N LYS A 76 19.99 -15.25 0.56
CA LYS A 76 19.94 -14.02 1.37
C LYS A 76 18.54 -13.44 1.54
N PHE A 77 17.52 -14.00 0.88
CA PHE A 77 16.16 -13.53 1.00
C PHE A 77 15.51 -14.05 2.29
N GLU A 78 15.14 -13.14 3.18
CA GLU A 78 14.42 -13.46 4.41
C GLU A 78 12.98 -12.94 4.34
N ALA A 79 12.01 -13.85 4.36
CA ALA A 79 10.59 -13.51 4.34
C ALA A 79 10.15 -12.90 5.69
N HIS A 80 10.27 -11.58 5.83
CA HIS A 80 9.81 -10.84 7.01
C HIS A 80 8.29 -10.71 7.06
N TYR A 81 7.67 -10.54 5.90
CA TYR A 81 6.24 -10.36 5.78
C TYR A 81 5.65 -11.26 4.70
N THR A 82 4.44 -11.75 4.95
CA THR A 82 3.68 -12.54 3.98
C THR A 82 2.35 -11.84 3.73
N SER A 83 2.00 -11.65 2.45
CA SER A 83 0.68 -11.23 2.04
C SER A 83 -0.04 -12.33 1.27
N GLN A 84 -1.37 -12.39 1.41
CA GLN A 84 -2.20 -13.41 0.81
C GLN A 84 -3.58 -12.83 0.45
N CYS A 85 -4.14 -13.27 -0.68
CA CYS A 85 -5.52 -12.93 -1.04
C CYS A 85 -6.53 -13.66 -0.13
N TRP A 86 -7.79 -13.24 -0.09
CA TRP A 86 -8.78 -13.82 0.84
C TRP A 86 -8.96 -15.34 0.68
N CYS A 87 -9.03 -15.87 -0.54
CA CYS A 87 -9.16 -17.32 -0.77
C CYS A 87 -7.85 -18.11 -0.57
N GLY A 88 -6.72 -17.41 -0.51
CA GLY A 88 -5.42 -18.00 -0.29
C GLY A 88 -4.69 -18.49 -1.53
N ASN A 89 -5.27 -18.39 -2.73
CA ASN A 89 -4.65 -18.86 -3.98
C ASN A 89 -3.37 -18.10 -4.36
N VAL A 90 -3.29 -16.83 -3.99
CA VAL A 90 -2.17 -15.94 -4.30
C VAL A 90 -1.46 -15.54 -3.02
N VAL A 91 -0.14 -15.77 -2.96
CA VAL A 91 0.71 -15.46 -1.81
C VAL A 91 1.99 -14.78 -2.29
N PHE A 92 2.38 -13.71 -1.60
CA PHE A 92 3.66 -13.01 -1.79
C PHE A 92 4.43 -12.94 -0.48
N GLU A 93 5.75 -12.95 -0.60
CA GLU A 93 6.66 -12.72 0.51
C GLU A 93 7.43 -11.42 0.28
N PHE A 94 7.73 -10.72 1.37
CA PHE A 94 8.48 -9.46 1.37
C PHE A 94 9.65 -9.56 2.33
N HIS A 95 10.81 -9.09 1.88
CA HIS A 95 12.05 -9.00 2.65
C HIS A 95 12.38 -7.53 2.95
N GLY A 96 12.76 -7.26 4.20
CA GLY A 96 13.13 -5.94 4.67
C GLY A 96 11.93 -5.11 5.08
N ASN A 97 12.22 -3.88 5.51
CA ASN A 97 11.20 -2.94 5.96
C ASN A 97 10.70 -2.09 4.78
N PRO A 98 9.43 -1.67 4.81
CA PRO A 98 8.92 -0.75 3.80
C PRO A 98 9.61 0.61 3.87
N LEU A 99 9.62 1.30 2.72
CA LEU A 99 10.20 2.63 2.57
C LEU A 99 9.32 3.72 3.18
N ASP A 100 8.01 3.56 3.07
CA ASP A 100 7.00 4.50 3.55
C ASP A 100 5.61 3.86 3.45
N ALA A 101 4.63 4.42 4.16
CA ALA A 101 3.23 4.03 4.07
C ALA A 101 2.34 5.27 3.96
N LYS A 102 1.24 5.19 3.21
CA LYS A 102 0.35 6.33 2.94
C LYS A 102 -1.11 5.94 2.84
N HIS A 103 -1.98 6.87 3.22
CA HIS A 103 -3.39 6.86 2.86
C HIS A 103 -3.62 7.69 1.59
N CYS A 104 -4.09 7.06 0.52
CA CYS A 104 -4.40 7.72 -0.74
C CYS A 104 -5.90 7.94 -0.92
N HIS A 105 -6.29 9.20 -1.09
CA HIS A 105 -7.68 9.64 -1.15
C HIS A 105 -8.16 9.93 -2.58
N CYS A 106 -7.37 9.69 -3.62
CA CYS A 106 -7.82 10.01 -4.98
C CYS A 106 -9.04 9.18 -5.41
N ARG A 107 -9.92 9.73 -6.26
CA ARG A 107 -11.14 9.06 -6.71
C ARG A 107 -10.90 7.71 -7.37
N GLN A 108 -9.75 7.55 -8.04
CA GLN A 108 -9.36 6.28 -8.63
C GLN A 108 -9.16 5.20 -7.56
N CYS A 109 -8.42 5.50 -6.49
CA CYS A 109 -8.23 4.57 -5.38
C CYS A 109 -9.57 4.27 -4.68
N GLN A 110 -10.38 5.30 -4.44
CA GLN A 110 -11.68 5.11 -3.81
C GLN A 110 -12.56 4.13 -4.60
N SER A 111 -12.65 4.34 -5.92
CA SER A 111 -13.51 3.54 -6.80
C SER A 111 -12.99 2.11 -7.00
N LEU A 112 -11.68 1.93 -7.16
CA LEU A 112 -11.08 0.61 -7.42
C LEU A 112 -11.04 -0.27 -6.17
N HIS A 113 -10.94 0.33 -4.99
CA HIS A 113 -10.91 -0.40 -3.71
C HIS A 113 -12.27 -0.46 -3.02
N GLY A 114 -13.25 0.32 -3.48
CA GLY A 114 -14.55 0.42 -2.82
C GLY A 114 -14.44 0.95 -1.38
N ALA A 115 -13.49 1.85 -1.14
CA ALA A 115 -13.12 2.35 0.20
C ALA A 115 -12.96 3.88 0.21
N PRO A 116 -13.13 4.57 1.36
CA PRO A 116 -12.95 6.02 1.43
C PRO A 116 -11.53 6.50 1.07
N PHE A 117 -10.54 5.62 1.26
CA PHE A 117 -9.14 5.81 0.89
C PHE A 117 -8.47 4.44 0.78
N GLN A 118 -7.29 4.41 0.15
CA GLN A 118 -6.47 3.21 0.11
C GLN A 118 -5.22 3.35 0.99
N TRP A 119 -4.94 2.33 1.79
CA TRP A 119 -3.70 2.23 2.56
C TRP A 119 -2.67 1.42 1.78
N ALA A 120 -1.53 2.05 1.48
CA ALA A 120 -0.47 1.47 0.67
C ALA A 120 0.89 1.60 1.38
N VAL A 121 1.62 0.49 1.40
CA VAL A 121 2.96 0.36 1.99
C VAL A 121 3.96 0.09 0.87
N ILE A 122 5.04 0.86 0.81
CA ILE A 122 5.90 0.96 -0.36
C ILE A 122 7.15 0.09 -0.16
N PHE A 123 7.34 -0.91 -1.01
CA PHE A 123 8.53 -1.75 -1.06
C PHE A 123 9.33 -1.51 -2.35
N PRO A 124 10.67 -1.58 -2.33
CA PRO A 124 11.48 -1.42 -3.53
C PRO A 124 11.41 -2.68 -4.43
N LYS A 125 11.14 -2.47 -5.72
CA LYS A 125 11.12 -3.53 -6.74
C LYS A 125 12.42 -3.60 -7.53
N ALA A 126 12.99 -2.45 -7.85
CA ALA A 126 14.06 -2.34 -8.85
C ALA A 126 15.40 -2.86 -8.33
N SER A 127 16.17 -2.03 -7.63
CA SER A 127 17.58 -2.34 -7.35
C SER A 127 17.80 -3.45 -6.32
N HIS A 128 16.74 -3.88 -5.60
CA HIS A 128 16.84 -4.79 -4.44
C HIS A 128 15.80 -5.88 -4.42
N SER A 129 14.95 -6.01 -5.45
CA SER A 129 13.80 -6.94 -5.53
C SER A 129 13.37 -7.52 -4.17
N THR A 130 12.54 -6.79 -3.43
CA THR A 130 12.21 -7.18 -2.05
C THR A 130 11.00 -8.10 -1.94
N CYS A 131 10.39 -8.50 -3.05
CA CYS A 131 9.24 -9.40 -3.02
C CYS A 131 9.21 -10.36 -4.20
N HIS A 132 8.65 -11.55 -3.96
CA HIS A 132 8.34 -12.55 -4.98
C HIS A 132 6.96 -13.18 -4.73
N SER A 133 6.40 -13.79 -5.76
CA SER A 133 5.24 -14.66 -5.61
C SER A 133 5.70 -16.01 -5.06
N LEU A 134 5.16 -16.38 -3.90
CA LEU A 134 5.32 -17.71 -3.32
C LEU A 134 4.30 -18.69 -3.90
N LYS A 135 3.07 -18.22 -4.17
CA LYS A 135 1.98 -19.04 -4.65
C LYS A 135 1.09 -18.27 -5.63
N ASN A 136 0.74 -18.93 -6.74
CA ASN A 136 -0.28 -18.49 -7.70
C ASN A 136 -1.08 -19.69 -8.21
N GLU A 137 -1.95 -20.23 -7.36
CA GLU A 137 -2.79 -21.38 -7.73
C GLU A 137 -3.82 -21.00 -8.80
N GLN A 138 -4.10 -21.94 -9.70
CA GLN A 138 -5.10 -21.79 -10.77
C GLN A 138 -4.87 -20.55 -11.67
N ASN A 139 -3.64 -20.03 -11.71
CA ASN A 139 -3.33 -18.77 -12.37
C ASN A 139 -4.25 -17.61 -11.92
N SER A 140 -4.50 -17.52 -10.61
CA SER A 140 -5.44 -16.58 -9.99
C SER A 140 -4.94 -15.13 -9.93
N LEU A 141 -3.83 -14.77 -10.57
CA LEU A 141 -3.35 -13.39 -10.62
C LEU A 141 -4.08 -12.59 -11.71
N HIS A 142 -4.64 -11.45 -11.31
CA HIS A 142 -5.34 -10.52 -12.20
C HIS A 142 -4.69 -9.14 -12.17
N PHE A 143 -4.52 -8.56 -13.36
CA PHE A 143 -3.89 -7.27 -13.59
C PHE A 143 -4.87 -6.29 -14.21
N PHE A 144 -4.89 -5.06 -13.71
CA PHE A 144 -5.67 -3.98 -14.30
C PHE A 144 -4.84 -2.72 -14.46
N SER A 145 -4.70 -2.25 -15.69
CA SER A 145 -4.01 -1.00 -15.98
C SER A 145 -4.97 0.18 -15.82
N THR A 146 -4.62 1.10 -14.94
CA THR A 146 -5.42 2.32 -14.75
C THR A 146 -5.19 3.33 -15.86
N GLU A 147 -4.00 3.32 -16.48
CA GLU A 147 -3.67 4.16 -17.64
C GLU A 147 -4.49 3.74 -18.87
N LEU A 148 -4.51 2.43 -19.15
CA LEU A 148 -5.24 1.91 -20.30
C LEU A 148 -6.72 1.64 -20.03
N ARG A 149 -7.13 1.58 -18.76
CA ARG A 149 -8.48 1.23 -18.29
C ARG A 149 -8.96 -0.14 -18.77
N LYS A 150 -8.05 -1.12 -18.82
CA LYS A 150 -8.34 -2.50 -19.27
C LYS A 150 -7.54 -3.52 -18.47
N GLY A 151 -8.06 -4.75 -18.45
CA GLY A 151 -7.36 -5.90 -17.89
C GLY A 151 -6.09 -6.20 -18.69
N GLY A 152 -4.98 -6.37 -17.98
CA GLY A 152 -3.66 -6.58 -18.59
C GLY A 152 -2.53 -6.02 -17.73
N HIS A 153 -1.34 -6.61 -17.92
CA HIS A 153 -0.11 -6.16 -17.26
C HIS A 153 0.47 -4.96 -18.03
N TYR A 154 0.11 -3.75 -17.61
CA TYR A 154 0.68 -2.50 -18.11
C TYR A 154 0.92 -1.56 -16.93
N VAL A 155 2.17 -1.52 -16.46
CA VAL A 155 2.55 -0.79 -15.25
C VAL A 155 2.54 0.75 -15.44
N PRO A 156 2.08 1.53 -14.46
CA PRO A 156 1.57 1.08 -13.16
C PRO A 156 0.23 0.34 -13.28
N CYS A 157 0.14 -0.82 -12.64
CA CYS A 157 -1.06 -1.66 -12.68
C CYS A 157 -1.45 -2.18 -11.30
N LYS A 158 -2.74 -2.46 -11.15
CA LYS A 158 -3.34 -3.01 -9.93
C LYS A 158 -3.26 -4.53 -10.01
N VAL A 159 -2.76 -5.15 -8.94
CA VAL A 159 -2.64 -6.60 -8.82
C VAL A 159 -3.65 -7.12 -7.79
N SER A 160 -4.42 -8.11 -8.20
CA SER A 160 -5.54 -8.66 -7.43
C SER A 160 -5.71 -10.15 -7.69
N CYS A 161 -6.50 -10.83 -6.87
CA CYS A 161 -6.87 -12.22 -7.12
C CYS A 161 -8.08 -12.31 -8.06
N ASP A 162 -8.01 -13.11 -9.13
CA ASP A 162 -9.12 -13.32 -10.06
C ASP A 162 -10.30 -14.10 -9.43
N GLN A 163 -10.02 -14.94 -8.44
CA GLN A 163 -11.02 -15.79 -7.78
C GLN A 163 -11.83 -15.03 -6.73
N CYS A 164 -11.15 -14.39 -5.76
CA CYS A 164 -11.82 -13.70 -4.66
C CYS A 164 -11.84 -12.17 -4.80
N ARG A 165 -11.25 -11.63 -5.87
CA ARG A 165 -11.15 -10.18 -6.16
C ARG A 165 -10.38 -9.36 -5.12
N SER A 166 -9.77 -9.99 -4.12
CA SER A 166 -8.99 -9.27 -3.11
C SER A 166 -7.82 -8.53 -3.76
N PRO A 167 -7.69 -7.21 -3.52
CA PRO A 167 -6.55 -6.44 -3.97
C PRO A 167 -5.31 -6.80 -3.14
N LEU A 168 -4.14 -6.88 -3.79
CA LEU A 168 -2.89 -7.26 -3.14
C LEU A 168 -1.89 -6.11 -3.10
N PHE A 169 -1.64 -5.48 -4.25
CA PHE A 169 -0.71 -4.36 -4.37
C PHE A 169 -0.86 -3.63 -5.71
N ASP A 170 -0.24 -2.46 -5.83
CA ASP A 170 0.09 -1.88 -7.14
C ASP A 170 1.52 -2.19 -7.53
N GLU A 171 1.70 -2.66 -8.76
CA GLU A 171 3.01 -2.74 -9.36
C GLU A 171 3.32 -1.39 -10.02
N GLY A 172 4.19 -0.59 -9.40
CA GLY A 172 4.77 0.61 -10.01
C GLY A 172 5.97 0.26 -10.89
N ARG A 173 6.67 1.28 -11.42
CA ARG A 173 7.87 1.06 -12.26
C ARG A 173 9.09 0.57 -11.46
N ASN A 174 9.28 1.10 -10.26
CA ASN A 174 10.43 0.81 -9.40
C ASN A 174 10.03 0.32 -8.00
N THR A 175 8.74 0.29 -7.69
CA THR A 175 8.21 -0.02 -6.37
C THR A 175 6.99 -0.93 -6.47
N VAL A 176 6.72 -1.63 -5.38
CA VAL A 176 5.46 -2.32 -5.12
C VAL A 176 4.75 -1.57 -3.99
N LEU A 177 3.50 -1.16 -4.22
CA LEU A 177 2.68 -0.52 -3.19
C LEU A 177 1.72 -1.58 -2.65
N ALA A 178 2.16 -2.30 -1.63
CA ALA A 178 1.43 -3.40 -1.04
C ALA A 178 0.34 -2.96 -0.08
N TYR A 179 -0.77 -3.71 -0.03
CA TYR A 179 -1.94 -3.35 0.74
C TYR A 179 -1.98 -4.12 2.06
N PRO A 180 -1.87 -3.46 3.22
CA PRO A 180 -1.73 -4.14 4.52
C PRO A 180 -2.90 -5.05 4.89
N GLY A 181 -4.10 -4.80 4.36
CA GLY A 181 -5.25 -5.69 4.55
C GLY A 181 -5.03 -7.12 4.04
N SER A 182 -4.06 -7.33 3.15
CA SER A 182 -3.68 -8.66 2.66
C SER A 182 -2.58 -9.34 3.49
N PHE A 183 -1.94 -8.64 4.44
CA PHE A 183 -0.81 -9.17 5.20
C PHE A 183 -1.23 -10.04 6.38
N LYS A 184 -0.43 -11.08 6.64
CA LYS A 184 -0.57 -11.95 7.82
C LYS A 184 0.35 -11.48 8.92
N PHE A 185 -0.14 -10.60 9.78
CA PHE A 185 0.61 -10.16 10.95
C PHE A 185 0.50 -11.13 12.11
N LYS A 186 1.63 -11.39 12.78
CA LYS A 186 1.68 -12.16 14.02
C LYS A 186 0.82 -11.46 15.08
N ASP A 187 0.01 -12.23 15.80
CA ASP A 187 -0.89 -11.74 16.85
C ASP A 187 -1.84 -10.61 16.39
N ARG A 188 -2.08 -10.49 15.07
CA ARG A 188 -2.89 -9.42 14.46
C ARG A 188 -2.37 -8.01 14.74
N LYS A 189 -1.09 -7.86 15.10
CA LYS A 189 -0.45 -6.57 15.39
C LYS A 189 0.27 -6.04 14.16
N VAL A 190 -0.21 -4.91 13.64
CA VAL A 190 0.42 -4.21 12.52
C VAL A 190 1.75 -3.60 13.00
N PRO A 191 2.89 -3.85 12.33
CA PRO A 191 4.17 -3.22 12.64
C PRO A 191 4.13 -1.69 12.49
N LEU A 192 4.94 -0.98 13.27
CA LEU A 192 5.05 0.49 13.20
C LEU A 192 5.48 0.98 11.80
N ASP A 193 6.36 0.24 11.12
CA ASP A 193 6.80 0.57 9.76
C ASP A 193 5.67 0.58 8.71
N PHE A 194 4.51 -0.02 9.02
CA PHE A 194 3.33 0.00 8.14
C PHE A 194 2.44 1.22 8.41
N GLN A 195 2.67 1.95 9.51
CA GLN A 195 1.84 3.09 9.88
C GLN A 195 2.00 4.23 8.87
N PRO A 196 0.89 4.82 8.40
CA PRO A 196 0.95 5.81 7.35
C PRO A 196 1.58 7.11 7.82
N SER A 197 2.52 7.63 7.05
CA SER A 197 3.20 8.89 7.36
C SER A 197 2.49 10.14 6.82
N ALA A 198 1.46 9.95 5.99
CA ALA A 198 0.70 11.02 5.37
C ALA A 198 -0.60 10.51 4.74
N HIS A 199 -1.57 11.43 4.66
CA HIS A 199 -2.69 11.34 3.73
C HIS A 199 -2.33 12.15 2.49
N ILE A 200 -2.46 11.55 1.31
CA ILE A 200 -2.21 12.19 0.02
C ILE A 200 -3.52 12.28 -0.77
N PHE A 201 -3.63 13.31 -1.62
CA PHE A 201 -4.86 13.62 -2.37
C PHE A 201 -6.08 13.87 -1.47
N TYR A 202 -5.85 14.42 -0.27
CA TYR A 202 -6.87 14.55 0.78
C TYR A 202 -7.97 15.59 0.44
N SER A 203 -7.74 16.43 -0.56
CA SER A 203 -8.79 17.30 -1.13
C SER A 203 -9.95 16.51 -1.76
N GLU A 204 -9.71 15.27 -2.18
CA GLU A 204 -10.71 14.39 -2.80
C GLU A 204 -11.43 13.47 -1.80
N ARG A 205 -11.12 13.58 -0.50
CA ARG A 205 -11.69 12.73 0.56
C ARG A 205 -13.22 12.74 0.55
N VAL A 206 -13.77 11.60 0.95
CA VAL A 206 -15.23 11.42 1.15
C VAL A 206 -15.60 11.25 2.62
N LEU A 207 -14.60 11.25 3.50
CA LEU A 207 -14.73 11.16 4.94
C LEU A 207 -13.60 11.97 5.59
N GLU A 208 -13.93 12.74 6.61
CA GLU A 208 -12.94 13.42 7.46
C GLU A 208 -12.25 12.42 8.40
N ILE A 209 -10.93 12.51 8.51
CA ILE A 209 -10.11 11.59 9.29
C ILE A 209 -9.25 12.38 10.29
N PRO A 210 -9.75 12.55 11.53
CA PRO A 210 -9.00 13.16 12.61
C PRO A 210 -8.10 12.12 13.30
N ASP A 211 -6.92 11.86 12.75
CA ASP A 211 -5.94 10.88 13.28
C ASP A 211 -4.57 11.48 13.65
N GLY A 212 -4.38 12.79 13.45
CA GLY A 212 -3.13 13.50 13.69
C GLY A 212 -2.06 13.32 12.60
N ILE A 213 -2.33 12.54 11.55
CA ILE A 213 -1.36 12.30 10.48
C ILE A 213 -1.41 13.45 9.46
N PRO A 214 -0.26 13.97 8.95
CA PRO A 214 -0.25 15.08 8.01
C PRO A 214 -1.11 14.86 6.76
N LYS A 215 -1.98 15.83 6.45
CA LYS A 215 -2.90 15.79 5.30
C LYS A 215 -2.37 16.65 4.14
N TRP A 216 -2.17 16.07 2.97
CA TRP A 216 -1.66 16.74 1.78
C TRP A 216 -2.71 16.81 0.68
N GLU A 217 -2.82 17.96 0.02
CA GLU A 217 -3.72 18.17 -1.12
C GLU A 217 -3.41 17.24 -2.30
N GLY A 218 -2.14 16.91 -2.50
CA GLY A 218 -1.64 15.98 -3.50
C GLY A 218 -0.57 15.07 -2.91
N HIS A 219 0.62 15.03 -3.51
CA HIS A 219 1.73 14.24 -2.98
C HIS A 219 2.40 14.88 -1.75
N LYS A 220 2.88 14.03 -0.83
CA LYS A 220 3.67 14.42 0.35
C LYS A 220 4.91 15.20 -0.07
N GLY A 221 5.15 16.35 0.56
CA GLY A 221 6.35 17.16 0.35
C GLY A 221 6.32 18.07 -0.89
N THR A 222 5.35 17.91 -1.79
CA THR A 222 5.26 18.72 -3.02
C THR A 222 3.96 19.52 -3.16
N SER A 223 2.95 19.19 -2.36
CA SER A 223 1.63 19.84 -2.41
C SER A 223 1.35 20.64 -1.14
N LYS A 224 0.21 21.32 -1.07
CA LYS A 224 -0.18 22.09 0.11
C LYS A 224 -0.59 21.16 1.26
N LEU A 225 -0.14 21.47 2.48
CA LEU A 225 -0.68 20.87 3.71
C LEU A 225 -2.09 21.41 3.98
N LEU A 226 -3.02 20.50 4.26
CA LEU A 226 -4.40 20.79 4.58
C LEU A 226 -4.65 20.66 6.08
N GLN A 227 -5.66 21.37 6.56
CA GLN A 227 -6.20 21.13 7.89
C GLN A 227 -6.84 19.74 7.96
N GLU A 228 -6.81 19.17 9.16
CA GLU A 228 -7.31 17.83 9.41
C GLU A 228 -8.83 17.73 9.25
N LEU A 229 -9.53 18.74 9.77
CA LEU A 229 -10.97 18.93 9.62
C LEU A 229 -11.21 20.23 8.86
N THR A 230 -12.24 20.22 8.02
CA THR A 230 -12.75 21.45 7.40
C THR A 230 -13.72 22.16 8.33
N ASP A 231 -13.66 23.49 8.35
CA ASP A 231 -14.67 24.33 9.00
C ASP A 231 -15.91 24.55 8.11
N GLN A 232 -15.89 24.02 6.88
CA GLN A 232 -16.99 24.16 5.93
C GLN A 232 -18.08 23.12 6.21
N GLU A 233 -19.27 23.59 6.58
CA GLU A 233 -20.47 22.75 6.68
C GLU A 233 -20.90 22.27 5.27
N GLY A 234 -21.30 21.00 5.17
CA GLY A 234 -21.75 20.33 3.95
C GLY A 234 -22.94 19.43 4.20
#